data_AF-A0A5Q0JSF2-F1
#
_entry.id   AF-A0A5Q0JSF2-F1
#
_cell.length_a   1.000
_cell.length_b   1.000
_cell.length_c   1.000
_cell.angle_alpha   90.00
_cell.angle_beta   90.00
_cell.angle_gamma   90.00
#
_symmetry.space_group_name_H-M   'P 1'
#
loop_
_entity.id
_entity.type
_entity.pdbx_description
1 polymer ?
#
loop_
_entity_poly.entity_id
_entity_poly.type
_entity_poly.pdbx_seq_one_letter_code
_entity_poly.pdbx_strand_id
1 'polypeptide(L)'
;MKIKFKKKRLHLNLILGIVWLILGTFSLATDDKIRWTYYVYLVIGILYVTSFFYNLTNQYLTVEKGTIRKNGLYGFGKKINLNEINWIKKFAGDYTLKTEQRELKINTELIDKDSLTALNNILAELDLPPEKTPFHSKDVPD
;
A
#
# COMPACT_ATOMS: atom_id res chain seq x y z
N MET A 1 -8.40 11.62 -5.16
CA MET A 1 -7.17 11.11 -5.80
C MET A 1 -6.75 9.77 -5.21
N LYS A 2 -6.24 8.83 -6.01
CA LYS A 2 -5.72 7.54 -5.54
C LYS A 2 -4.19 7.49 -5.70
N ILE A 3 -3.48 7.09 -4.65
CA ILE A 3 -2.04 6.80 -4.67
C ILE A 3 -1.88 5.31 -4.98
N LYS A 4 -1.29 5.02 -6.14
CA LYS A 4 -1.27 3.66 -6.68
C LYS A 4 -0.14 2.82 -6.10
N PHE A 5 -0.38 1.50 -6.04
CA PHE A 5 0.70 0.55 -5.78
C PHE A 5 1.64 0.43 -6.97
N LYS A 6 2.91 0.15 -6.70
CA LYS A 6 3.89 -0.25 -7.73
C LYS A 6 3.41 -1.52 -8.44
N LYS A 7 3.27 -1.44 -9.77
CA LYS A 7 2.72 -2.52 -10.61
C LYS A 7 3.46 -3.85 -10.45
N LYS A 8 4.79 -3.82 -10.34
CA LYS A 8 5.66 -5.01 -10.19
C LYS A 8 5.21 -5.91 -9.04
N ARG A 9 4.91 -5.32 -7.88
CA ARG A 9 4.48 -6.07 -6.69
C ARG A 9 3.11 -6.71 -6.88
N LEU A 10 2.16 -5.98 -7.47
CA LEU A 10 0.83 -6.52 -7.75
C LEU A 10 0.91 -7.73 -8.68
N HIS A 11 1.68 -7.63 -9.78
CA HIS A 11 1.80 -8.72 -10.75
C HIS A 11 2.53 -9.93 -10.16
N LEU A 12 3.54 -9.74 -9.30
CA LEU A 12 4.22 -10.84 -8.61
C LEU A 12 3.25 -11.64 -7.73
N ASN A 13 2.41 -10.96 -6.95
CA ASN A 13 1.39 -11.62 -6.13
C ASN A 13 0.36 -12.39 -6.98
N LEU A 14 -0.01 -11.85 -8.14
CA LEU A 14 -0.90 -12.54 -9.08
C LEU A 14 -0.25 -13.81 -9.64
N ILE A 15 1.01 -13.72 -10.09
CA ILE A 15 1.77 -14.87 -10.60
C ILE A 15 1.88 -15.95 -9.53
N LEU A 16 2.24 -15.58 -8.29
CA LEU A 16 2.29 -16.53 -7.17
C LEU A 16 0.94 -17.19 -6.92
N GLY A 17 -0.15 -16.42 -6.93
CA GLY A 17 -1.50 -16.97 -6.79
C GLY A 17 -1.84 -17.97 -7.89
N ILE A 18 -1.55 -17.65 -9.15
CA ILE A 18 -1.76 -18.54 -10.29
C ILE A 18 -0.93 -19.82 -10.16
N VAL A 19 0.35 -19.72 -9.78
CA VAL A 19 1.21 -20.89 -9.55
C VAL A 19 0.62 -21.82 -8.50
N TRP A 20 0.16 -21.28 -7.36
CA TRP A 20 -0.49 -22.08 -6.32
C TRP A 20 -1.78 -22.75 -6.79
N LEU A 21 -2.59 -22.06 -7.61
CA LEU A 21 -3.80 -22.64 -8.19
C LEU A 21 -3.47 -23.77 -9.18
N ILE A 22 -2.46 -23.59 -10.04
CA ILE A 22 -2.03 -24.63 -10.99
C ILE A 22 -1.50 -25.84 -10.24
N LEU A 23 -0.66 -25.65 -9.21
CA LEU A 23 -0.15 -26.77 -8.40
C LEU A 23 -1.29 -27.50 -7.68
N GLY A 24 -2.20 -26.77 -7.03
CA GLY A 24 -3.34 -27.36 -6.33
C GLY A 24 -4.30 -28.12 -7.26
N THR A 25 -4.60 -27.57 -8.44
CA THR A 25 -5.47 -28.22 -9.43
C THR A 25 -4.80 -29.43 -10.07
N PHE A 26 -3.52 -29.33 -10.43
CA PHE A 26 -2.75 -30.44 -10.98
C PHE A 26 -2.66 -31.60 -9.98
N SER A 27 -2.32 -31.33 -8.71
CA SER A 27 -2.27 -32.35 -7.66
C SER A 27 -3.62 -33.04 -7.41
N LEU A 28 -4.75 -32.34 -7.59
CA LEU A 28 -6.07 -32.96 -7.50
C LEU A 28 -6.43 -33.82 -8.71
N ALA A 29 -5.87 -33.52 -9.88
CA ALA A 29 -6.18 -34.20 -11.14
C ALA A 29 -5.32 -35.46 -11.38
N THR A 30 -4.09 -35.50 -10.86
CA THR A 30 -3.14 -36.60 -11.13
C THR A 30 -3.02 -37.64 -10.04
N ASP A 31 -3.41 -37.32 -8.81
CA ASP A 31 -3.13 -38.19 -7.67
C ASP A 31 -4.33 -39.07 -7.33
N ASP A 32 -4.11 -40.38 -7.28
CA ASP A 32 -5.12 -41.39 -6.93
C ASP A 32 -5.68 -41.22 -5.50
N LYS A 33 -4.94 -40.52 -4.62
CA LYS A 33 -5.34 -40.26 -3.24
C LYS A 33 -5.33 -38.76 -2.98
N ILE A 34 -6.53 -38.18 -2.90
CA ILE A 34 -6.71 -36.76 -2.57
C ILE A 34 -6.21 -36.49 -1.15
N ARG A 35 -5.21 -35.62 -1.03
CA ARG A 35 -4.69 -35.14 0.26
C ARG A 35 -5.30 -33.79 0.60
N TRP A 36 -5.60 -33.59 1.89
CA TRP A 36 -6.14 -32.32 2.38
C TRP A 36 -5.24 -31.11 2.05
N THR A 37 -3.93 -31.34 1.93
CA THR A 37 -2.93 -30.33 1.57
C THR A 37 -3.16 -29.70 0.19
N TYR A 38 -3.83 -30.39 -0.74
CA TYR A 38 -4.10 -29.84 -2.07
C TYR A 38 -5.16 -28.73 -2.03
N TYR A 39 -6.14 -28.86 -1.14
CA TYR A 39 -7.08 -27.78 -0.86
C TYR A 39 -6.40 -26.57 -0.23
N VAL A 40 -5.36 -26.77 0.58
CA VAL A 40 -4.57 -25.66 1.13
C VAL A 40 -3.90 -24.86 0.02
N TYR A 41 -3.31 -25.53 -0.98
CA TYR A 41 -2.74 -24.85 -2.15
C TYR A 41 -3.78 -24.02 -2.91
N LEU A 42 -4.97 -24.56 -3.11
CA LEU A 42 -6.08 -23.82 -3.74
C LEU A 42 -6.50 -22.61 -2.93
N VAL A 43 -6.69 -22.78 -1.61
CA VAL A 43 -7.07 -21.68 -0.71
C VAL A 43 -6.01 -20.58 -0.73
N ILE A 44 -4.72 -20.93 -0.64
CA ILE A 44 -3.62 -19.95 -0.74
C ILE A 44 -3.66 -19.22 -2.08
N GLY A 45 -3.83 -19.95 -3.19
CA GLY A 45 -3.95 -19.36 -4.52
C GLY A 45 -5.11 -18.38 -4.64
N ILE A 46 -6.30 -18.76 -4.16
CA ILE A 46 -7.49 -17.89 -4.11
C ILE A 46 -7.22 -16.64 -3.27
N LEU A 47 -6.58 -16.77 -2.11
CA LEU A 47 -6.25 -15.63 -1.25
C LEU A 47 -5.32 -14.64 -1.96
N TYR A 48 -4.29 -15.12 -2.66
CA TYR A 48 -3.39 -14.25 -3.44
C TYR A 48 -4.12 -13.52 -4.57
N VAL A 49 -4.94 -14.23 -5.35
CA VAL A 49 -5.69 -13.65 -6.47
C VAL A 49 -6.72 -12.64 -5.97
N THR A 50 -7.47 -12.97 -4.92
CA THR A 50 -8.46 -12.07 -4.32
C THR A 50 -7.77 -10.81 -3.76
N SER A 51 -6.64 -11.00 -3.07
CA SER A 51 -5.82 -9.89 -2.58
C SER A 51 -5.32 -8.99 -3.72
N PHE A 52 -4.95 -9.56 -4.86
CA PHE A 52 -4.57 -8.79 -6.05
C PHE A 52 -5.70 -7.90 -6.53
N PHE A 53 -6.89 -8.46 -6.76
CA PHE A 53 -8.06 -7.68 -7.23
C PHE A 53 -8.49 -6.60 -6.25
N TYR A 54 -8.44 -6.91 -4.95
CA TYR A 54 -8.72 -5.90 -3.93
C TYR A 54 -7.71 -4.74 -3.96
N ASN A 55 -6.41 -5.04 -4.02
CA ASN A 55 -5.37 -4.01 -4.07
C ASN A 55 -5.41 -3.21 -5.39
N LEU A 56 -5.79 -3.84 -6.50
CA LEU A 56 -5.98 -3.19 -7.79
C LEU A 56 -7.17 -2.20 -7.77
N THR A 57 -8.25 -2.54 -7.07
CA THR A 57 -9.46 -1.71 -7.01
C THR A 57 -9.30 -0.56 -6.01
N ASN A 58 -8.81 -0.88 -4.81
CA ASN A 58 -8.71 0.07 -3.71
C ASN A 58 -7.44 0.92 -3.76
N GLN A 59 -6.38 0.45 -4.43
CA GLN A 59 -5.06 1.13 -4.46
C GLN A 59 -4.47 1.30 -3.05
N TYR A 60 -3.32 1.97 -2.92
CA TYR A 60 -2.61 2.02 -1.63
C TYR A 60 -3.17 3.06 -0.68
N LEU A 61 -3.27 4.32 -1.14
CA LEU A 61 -3.90 5.40 -0.38
C LEU A 61 -5.00 6.05 -1.20
N THR A 62 -5.98 6.62 -0.52
CA THR A 62 -6.96 7.52 -1.10
C THR A 62 -6.85 8.86 -0.40
N VAL A 63 -6.65 9.91 -1.18
CA VAL A 63 -6.72 11.30 -0.73
C VAL A 63 -8.02 11.89 -1.26
N GLU A 64 -8.95 12.23 -0.38
CA GLU A 64 -10.26 12.79 -0.74
C GLU A 64 -10.75 13.74 0.34
N LYS A 65 -11.35 14.87 -0.07
CA LYS A 65 -11.99 15.85 0.83
C LYS A 65 -11.10 16.25 2.03
N GLY A 66 -9.84 16.58 1.77
CA GLY A 66 -8.88 16.98 2.80
C GLY A 66 -8.42 15.83 3.71
N THR A 67 -8.70 14.57 3.39
CA THR A 67 -8.31 13.42 4.21
C THR A 67 -7.48 12.42 3.43
N ILE A 68 -6.52 11.80 4.11
CA ILE A 68 -5.69 10.72 3.59
C ILE A 68 -6.02 9.42 4.32
N ARG A 69 -6.37 8.39 3.55
CA ARG A 69 -6.71 7.06 4.05
C ARG A 69 -5.80 6.02 3.44
N LYS A 70 -5.20 5.17 4.28
CA LYS A 70 -4.54 3.95 3.82
C LYS A 70 -5.57 2.84 3.63
N ASN A 71 -5.61 2.30 2.42
CA ASN A 71 -6.51 1.21 2.07
C ASN A 71 -5.76 -0.11 2.29
N GLY A 72 -6.30 -0.98 3.15
CA GLY A 72 -5.69 -2.26 3.48
C GLY A 72 -6.75 -3.34 3.63
N LEU A 73 -6.42 -4.57 3.21
CA LEU A 73 -7.34 -5.71 3.15
C LEU A 73 -7.89 -6.12 4.53
N TYR A 74 -7.09 -6.00 5.59
CA TYR A 74 -7.40 -6.48 6.95
C TYR A 74 -7.33 -5.42 8.04
N GLY A 75 -7.20 -4.15 7.69
CA GLY A 75 -6.94 -3.08 8.66
C GLY A 75 -7.81 -1.88 8.41
N PHE A 76 -8.76 -1.67 9.33
CA PHE A 76 -9.44 -0.41 9.61
C PHE A 76 -8.71 0.77 8.98
N GLY A 77 -9.30 1.32 7.92
CA GLY A 77 -8.67 2.36 7.11
C GLY A 77 -8.25 3.51 8.00
N LYS A 78 -6.96 3.57 8.33
CA LYS A 78 -6.37 4.68 9.08
C LYS A 78 -6.49 5.90 8.20
N LYS A 79 -7.58 6.63 8.44
CA LYS A 79 -7.94 7.89 7.81
C LYS A 79 -7.44 8.99 8.72
N ILE A 80 -6.75 9.98 8.17
CA ILE A 80 -6.29 11.17 8.90
C ILE A 80 -6.75 12.40 8.12
N ASN A 81 -7.16 13.45 8.81
CA ASN A 81 -7.38 14.75 8.18
C ASN A 81 -6.03 15.42 7.93
N LEU A 82 -5.80 15.91 6.72
CA LEU A 82 -4.56 16.58 6.35
C LEU A 82 -4.30 17.81 7.24
N ASN A 83 -5.37 18.51 7.66
CA ASN A 83 -5.27 19.68 8.53
C ASN A 83 -4.93 19.33 10.00
N GLU A 84 -5.12 18.08 10.41
CA GLU A 84 -4.74 17.60 11.76
C GLU A 84 -3.27 17.17 11.83
N ILE A 85 -2.60 17.08 10.67
CA ILE A 85 -1.20 16.68 10.62
C ILE A 85 -0.37 17.80 11.23
N ASN A 86 0.39 17.46 12.27
CA ASN A 86 1.28 18.41 12.94
C ASN A 86 2.76 18.08 12.72
N TRP A 87 3.09 16.89 12.21
CA TRP A 87 4.45 16.48 11.91
C TRP A 87 4.47 15.41 10.81
N ILE A 88 5.37 15.58 9.85
CA ILE A 88 5.76 14.56 8.89
C ILE A 88 7.19 14.11 9.17
N LYS A 89 7.40 12.82 9.41
CA LYS A 89 8.74 12.22 9.53
C LYS A 89 9.06 11.38 8.30
N LYS A 90 10.27 11.52 7.78
CA LYS A 90 10.81 10.67 6.71
C LYS A 90 11.98 9.87 7.24
N PHE A 91 11.91 8.55 7.14
CA PHE A 91 12.98 7.65 7.60
C PHE A 91 13.05 6.41 6.71
N ALA A 92 14.23 6.10 6.16
CA ALA A 92 14.48 4.90 5.35
C ALA A 92 13.43 4.63 4.25
N GLY A 93 12.94 5.67 3.57
CA GLY A 93 11.91 5.53 2.53
C GLY A 93 10.47 5.42 3.07
N ASP A 94 10.25 5.40 4.37
CA ASP A 94 8.92 5.47 4.97
C ASP A 94 8.58 6.91 5.39
N TYR A 95 7.32 7.29 5.22
CA TYR A 95 6.74 8.51 5.75
C TYR A 95 5.83 8.18 6.94
N THR A 96 5.94 8.95 8.01
CA THR A 96 5.02 8.90 9.15
C THR A 96 4.33 10.24 9.30
N LEU A 97 3.03 10.27 9.02
CA LEU A 97 2.18 11.44 9.26
C LEU A 97 1.66 11.35 10.69
N LYS A 98 1.95 12.34 11.51
CA LYS A 98 1.53 12.41 12.91
C LYS A 98 0.47 13.48 13.10
N THR A 99 -0.51 13.13 13.91
CA THR A 99 -1.50 14.03 14.50
C THR A 99 -1.39 13.91 16.02
N GLU A 100 -2.14 14.72 16.75
CA GLU A 100 -2.20 14.59 18.22
C GLU A 100 -2.73 13.22 18.67
N GLN A 101 -3.65 12.62 17.90
CA GLN A 101 -4.38 11.43 18.32
C GLN A 101 -3.79 10.12 17.75
N ARG A 102 -3.09 10.19 16.62
CA ARG A 102 -2.70 9.00 15.85
C ARG A 102 -1.58 9.28 14.86
N GLU A 103 -0.98 8.18 14.41
CA GLU A 103 0.03 8.17 13.36
C GLU A 103 -0.38 7.29 12.17
N LEU A 104 -0.08 7.77 10.97
CA LEU A 104 -0.21 7.02 9.72
C LEU A 104 1.17 6.77 9.11
N LYS A 105 1.58 5.51 9.13
CA LYS A 105 2.81 5.05 8.45
C LYS A 105 2.51 4.65 7.00
N ILE A 106 3.25 5.28 6.10
CA ILE A 106 3.19 5.14 4.66
C ILE A 106 4.55 4.61 4.21
N ASN A 107 4.57 3.41 3.64
CA ASN A 107 5.78 2.88 3.01
C ASN A 107 5.79 3.33 1.55
N THR A 108 6.77 4.15 1.17
CA THR A 108 6.82 4.73 -0.18
C THR A 108 7.37 3.77 -1.22
N GLU A 109 8.07 2.71 -0.83
CA GLU A 109 8.58 1.70 -1.75
C GLU A 109 7.45 0.91 -2.43
N LEU A 110 6.30 0.82 -1.75
CA LEU A 110 5.06 0.23 -2.25
C LEU A 110 4.33 1.13 -3.26
N ILE A 111 4.68 2.41 -3.34
CA ILE A 111 3.99 3.41 -4.16
C ILE A 111 4.60 3.46 -5.57
N ASP A 112 3.75 3.65 -6.56
CA ASP A 112 4.16 3.93 -7.94
C ASP A 112 4.84 5.31 -8.06
N LYS A 113 5.85 5.45 -8.94
CA LYS A 113 6.70 6.65 -8.99
C LYS A 113 5.90 7.95 -9.19
N ASP A 114 4.94 7.95 -10.11
CA ASP A 114 4.12 9.14 -10.39
C ASP A 114 3.19 9.47 -9.23
N SER A 115 2.66 8.41 -8.59
CA SER A 115 1.83 8.55 -7.38
C SER A 115 2.62 9.05 -6.18
N LEU A 116 3.91 8.71 -6.07
CA LEU A 116 4.78 9.20 -5.01
C LEU A 116 5.06 10.69 -5.18
N THR A 117 5.35 11.13 -6.41
CA THR A 117 5.51 12.56 -6.72
C THR A 117 4.26 13.35 -6.32
N ALA A 118 3.08 12.85 -6.69
CA ALA A 118 1.84 13.51 -6.32
C ALA A 118 1.57 13.51 -4.81
N LEU A 119 1.93 12.44 -4.10
CA LEU A 119 1.85 12.41 -2.63
C LEU A 119 2.79 13.47 -2.02
N ASN A 120 4.01 13.59 -2.52
CA ASN A 120 4.96 14.61 -2.05
C ASN A 120 4.41 16.02 -2.24
N ASN A 121 3.81 16.31 -3.41
CA ASN A 121 3.22 17.62 -3.68
C ASN A 121 2.11 17.96 -2.66
N ILE A 122 1.19 17.02 -2.41
CA ILE A 122 0.11 17.21 -1.43
C ILE A 122 0.67 17.44 -0.01
N LEU A 123 1.73 16.73 0.36
CA LEU A 123 2.34 16.86 1.68
C LEU A 123 3.20 18.14 1.82
N ALA A 124 3.71 18.67 0.71
CA ALA A 124 4.48 19.92 0.65
C ALA A 124 3.57 21.16 0.73
N GLU A 125 2.32 21.06 0.29
CA GLU A 125 1.31 22.11 0.41
C GLU A 125 0.80 22.32 1.84
N LEU A 126 1.16 21.43 2.79
CA LEU A 126 0.76 21.56 4.19
C LEU A 126 1.57 22.66 4.88
N ASP A 127 0.88 23.60 5.50
CA ASP A 127 1.48 24.68 6.30
C ASP A 127 2.04 24.12 7.61
N LEU A 128 3.27 23.63 7.54
CA LEU A 128 3.99 23.05 8.66
C LEU A 128 5.31 23.79 8.89
N PRO A 129 5.72 24.01 10.16
CA PRO A 129 7.02 24.58 10.46
C PRO A 129 8.16 23.77 9.81
N PRO A 130 9.27 24.42 9.36
CA PRO A 130 10.37 23.74 8.67
C PRO A 130 10.96 22.54 9.42
N GLU A 131 10.94 22.57 10.75
CA GLU A 131 11.46 21.50 11.62
C GLU A 131 10.54 20.26 11.66
N LYS A 132 9.28 20.41 11.27
CA LYS A 132 8.23 19.39 11.35
C LYS A 132 7.86 18.79 10.00
N THR A 133 8.57 19.16 8.92
CA THR A 133 8.33 18.61 7.60
C THR A 133 9.64 18.42 6.82
N PRO A 134 9.83 17.29 6.11
CA PRO A 134 10.98 17.10 5.24
C PRO A 134 10.80 17.79 3.88
N PHE A 135 9.68 18.48 3.64
CA PHE A 135 9.32 19.07 2.35
C PHE A 135 9.57 20.58 2.27
N HIS A 136 10.08 21.20 3.33
CA HIS A 136 10.46 22.61 3.27
C HIS A 136 11.74 22.75 2.42
N SER A 137 11.67 23.52 1.33
CA SER A 137 12.81 23.77 0.46
C SER A 137 13.94 24.47 1.23
N LYS A 138 15.00 23.72 1.55
CA LYS A 138 16.35 24.25 1.70
C LYS A 138 17.25 23.49 0.73
N ASP A 139 17.10 23.81 -0.54
CA ASP A 139 18.12 23.61 -1.57
C ASP A 139 18.13 24.88 -2.44
N VAL A 140 18.51 26.00 -1.82
CA VAL A 140 19.14 27.11 -2.56
C VAL A 140 20.63 26.91 -2.31
N PRO A 141 21.41 26.47 -3.32
CA PRO A 141 22.86 26.51 -3.22
C PRO A 141 23.27 27.99 -3.24
N ASP A 142 24.02 28.42 -2.22
CA ASP A 142 24.78 29.67 -2.23
C ASP A 142 25.83 29.67 -3.36
#